data_AF-A0AAF0P4K9-F1
#
_entry.id   AF-A0AAF0P4K9-F1
#
_cell.length_a   1.000
_cell.length_b   1.000
_cell.length_c   1.000
_cell.angle_alpha   90.00
_cell.angle_beta   90.00
_cell.angle_gamma   90.00
#
_symmetry.space_group_name_H-M   'P 1'
#
loop_
_entity.id
_entity.type
_entity.pdbx_description
1 polymer ?
#
loop_
_entity_poly.entity_id
_entity_poly.type
_entity_poly.pdbx_seq_one_letter_code
_entity_poly.pdbx_strand_id
1 'polypeptide(L)'
;MSNFLHPVTNLPANFDQVDLLLVSLIVIVGTLLAYSLYINSLKYIEPHIVGMLGMLEPVTAILISTLFLGISFLSFQKIGIVVVFLSLFLINFLTKKK
;
A
#
# COMPACT_ATOMS: atom_id res chain seq x y z
N MET A 1 -2.25 14.34 -22.13
CA MET A 1 -1.97 14.44 -23.59
C MET A 1 -0.82 13.54 -24.07
N SER A 2 -0.01 12.95 -23.19
CA SER A 2 1.12 12.06 -23.56
C SER A 2 0.71 10.63 -23.97
N ASN A 3 -0.40 10.10 -23.44
CA ASN A 3 -0.95 8.77 -23.82
C ASN A 3 -1.53 8.69 -25.24
N PHE A 4 -1.67 9.82 -25.94
CA PHE A 4 -2.14 9.85 -27.32
C PHE A 4 -0.99 9.73 -28.34
N LEU A 5 0.25 10.04 -27.93
CA LEU A 5 1.42 10.02 -28.81
C LEU A 5 2.21 8.70 -28.71
N HIS A 6 2.17 8.03 -27.56
CA HIS A 6 2.72 6.69 -27.40
C HIS A 6 1.57 5.73 -27.04
N PRO A 7 1.07 4.95 -28.01
CA PRO A 7 -0.05 4.07 -27.72
C PRO A 7 0.39 3.02 -26.71
N VAL A 8 -0.41 2.85 -25.66
CA VAL A 8 -0.20 1.87 -24.56
C VAL A 8 -0.21 0.42 -25.09
N THR A 9 -0.56 0.23 -26.37
CA THR A 9 -0.60 -1.03 -27.09
C THR A 9 0.76 -1.48 -27.64
N ASN A 10 1.80 -0.63 -27.58
CA ASN A 10 3.15 -1.08 -27.90
C ASN A 10 3.69 -1.89 -26.72
N LEU A 11 3.38 -3.19 -26.70
CA LEU A 11 4.14 -4.12 -25.87
C LEU A 11 5.62 -3.99 -26.27
N PRO A 12 6.55 -3.99 -25.30
CA PRO A 12 7.97 -3.95 -25.62
C PRO A 12 8.28 -5.11 -26.57
N ALA A 13 9.06 -4.84 -27.61
CA ALA A 13 9.32 -5.81 -28.68
C ALA A 13 9.97 -7.12 -28.18
N ASN A 14 10.45 -7.14 -26.94
CA ASN A 14 11.08 -8.27 -26.26
C ASN A 14 10.24 -8.78 -25.07
N PHE A 15 8.91 -8.76 -25.16
CA PHE A 15 8.05 -9.33 -24.11
C PHE A 15 8.20 -10.85 -24.10
N ASP A 16 8.98 -11.37 -23.15
CA ASP A 16 9.34 -12.78 -23.08
C ASP A 16 8.42 -13.55 -22.11
N GLN A 17 8.53 -14.88 -22.08
CA GLN A 17 7.80 -15.73 -21.14
C GLN A 17 8.10 -15.36 -19.66
N VAL A 18 9.29 -14.83 -19.38
CA VAL A 18 9.67 -14.33 -18.06
C VAL A 18 8.85 -13.12 -17.64
N ASP A 19 8.59 -12.16 -18.56
CA ASP A 19 7.79 -10.99 -18.26
C ASP A 19 6.33 -11.36 -17.98
N LEU A 20 5.79 -12.30 -18.76
CA LEU A 20 4.46 -12.85 -18.54
C LEU A 20 4.34 -13.53 -17.17
N LEU A 21 5.37 -14.28 -16.76
CA LEU A 21 5.44 -14.91 -15.44
C LEU A 21 5.47 -13.86 -14.32
N LEU A 22 6.31 -12.83 -14.45
CA LEU A 22 6.45 -11.76 -13.46
C LEU A 22 5.13 -11.00 -13.29
N VAL A 23 4.48 -10.62 -14.39
CA VAL A 23 3.18 -9.93 -14.36
C VAL A 23 2.11 -10.82 -13.74
N SER A 24 2.06 -12.10 -14.13
CA SER A 24 1.11 -13.07 -13.55
C SER A 24 1.31 -13.22 -12.04
N LEU A 25 2.56 -13.30 -11.57
CA LEU A 25 2.89 -13.39 -10.16
C LEU A 25 2.44 -12.14 -9.39
N ILE A 26 2.71 -10.95 -9.90
CA ILE A 26 2.28 -9.68 -9.27
C ILE A 26 0.76 -9.63 -9.18
N VAL A 27 0.04 -10.01 -10.24
CA VAL A 27 -1.43 -9.98 -10.24
C VAL A 27 -2.02 -11.00 -9.28
N ILE A 28 -1.55 -12.25 -9.30
CA ILE A 28 -2.11 -13.32 -8.47
C ILE A 28 -1.74 -13.11 -6.99
N VAL A 29 -0.45 -12.91 -6.70
CA VAL A 29 0.05 -12.84 -5.33
C VAL A 29 -0.10 -11.43 -4.75
N GLY A 30 0.34 -10.41 -5.50
CA GLY A 30 0.35 -9.02 -5.04
C GLY A 30 -1.04 -8.38 -4.99
N THR A 31 -1.96 -8.79 -5.86
CA THR A 31 -3.30 -8.18 -5.94
C THR A 31 -4.40 -9.14 -5.49
N LEU A 32 -4.60 -10.27 -6.18
CA LEU A 32 -5.75 -11.14 -5.92
C LEU A 32 -5.70 -11.77 -4.53
N LEU A 33 -4.54 -12.32 -4.14
CA LEU A 33 -4.38 -12.94 -2.83
C LEU A 33 -4.42 -11.89 -1.71
N ALA A 34 -3.69 -10.78 -1.86
CA ALA A 34 -3.70 -9.68 -0.89
C ALA A 34 -5.11 -9.12 -0.66
N TYR A 35 -5.86 -8.88 -1.74
CA TYR A 35 -7.25 -8.42 -1.66
C TYR A 35 -8.18 -9.47 -1.05
N SER A 36 -8.00 -10.75 -1.40
CA SER A 36 -8.77 -11.84 -0.80
C SER A 36 -8.55 -11.92 0.71
N LEU A 37 -7.30 -11.77 1.16
CA LEU A 37 -6.95 -11.74 2.58
C LEU A 37 -7.53 -10.51 3.28
N TYR A 38 -7.52 -9.35 2.62
CA TYR A 38 -8.17 -8.13 3.13
C TYR A 38 -9.67 -8.36 3.38
N ILE A 39 -10.42 -8.86 2.39
CA ILE A 39 -11.85 -9.14 2.54
C ILE A 39 -12.09 -10.24 3.59
N ASN A 40 -11.20 -11.22 3.68
CA ASN A 40 -11.26 -12.24 4.71
C ASN A 40 -11.07 -11.64 6.12
N SER A 41 -10.13 -10.70 6.29
CA SER A 41 -9.87 -10.02 7.57
C SER A 41 -11.07 -9.24 8.10
N LEU A 42 -11.89 -8.67 7.20
CA LEU A 42 -13.12 -7.96 7.56
C LEU A 42 -14.17 -8.85 8.23
N LYS A 43 -14.06 -10.18 8.10
CA LYS A 43 -14.94 -11.13 8.79
C LYS A 43 -14.55 -11.36 10.25
N TYR A 44 -13.29 -11.10 10.61
CA TYR A 44 -12.73 -11.41 11.93
C TYR A 44 -12.42 -10.16 12.76
N ILE A 45 -12.14 -9.03 12.11
CA ILE A 45 -11.76 -7.78 12.75
C ILE A 45 -12.81 -6.72 12.43
N GLU A 46 -13.20 -5.94 13.44
CA GLU A 46 -14.13 -4.84 13.24
C GLU A 46 -13.59 -3.83 12.22
N PRO A 47 -14.43 -3.30 11.30
CA PRO A 47 -14.00 -2.40 10.23
C PRO A 47 -13.20 -1.18 10.73
N HIS A 48 -13.46 -0.74 11.96
CA HIS A 48 -12.76 0.39 12.56
C HIS A 48 -11.28 0.08 12.83
N ILE A 49 -10.94 -1.13 13.28
CA ILE A 49 -9.55 -1.55 13.53
C ILE A 49 -8.82 -1.76 12.20
N VAL A 50 -9.49 -2.35 11.20
CA VAL A 50 -8.93 -2.51 9.85
C VAL A 50 -8.63 -1.15 9.22
N GLY A 51 -9.52 -0.17 9.40
CA GLY A 51 -9.29 1.22 8.97
C GLY A 51 -8.09 1.85 9.67
N MET A 52 -7.93 1.62 10.98
CA MET A 52 -6.75 2.07 11.75
C MET A 52 -5.45 1.41 11.25
N LEU A 53 -5.46 0.11 10.96
CA LEU A 53 -4.33 -0.59 10.36
C LEU A 53 -3.96 -0.03 8.97
N GLY A 54 -4.96 0.29 8.15
CA GLY A 54 -4.74 0.93 6.84
C GLY A 54 -4.05 2.28 6.96
N MET A 55 -4.35 3.07 8.00
CA MET A 55 -3.65 4.34 8.25
C MET A 55 -2.17 4.16 8.58
N LEU A 56 -1.74 2.97 9.01
CA LEU A 56 -0.32 2.65 9.23
C LEU A 56 0.43 2.30 7.94
N GLU A 57 -0.24 2.05 6.81
CA GLU A 57 0.40 1.78 5.52
C GLU A 57 1.52 2.77 5.17
N PRO A 58 1.30 4.10 5.16
CA PRO A 58 2.36 5.07 4.84
C PRO A 58 3.55 4.98 5.80
N VAL A 59 3.32 4.67 7.09
CA VAL A 59 4.40 4.50 8.08
C VAL A 59 5.20 3.24 7.78
N THR A 60 4.53 2.12 7.50
CA THR A 60 5.20 0.87 7.13
C THR A 60 5.94 0.99 5.80
N ALA A 61 5.40 1.71 4.82
CA ALA A 61 6.05 1.96 3.54
C ALA A 61 7.36 2.75 3.74
N ILE A 62 7.36 3.78 4.58
CA ILE A 62 8.57 4.53 4.92
C ILE A 62 9.59 3.63 5.64
N LEU A 63 9.15 2.84 6.62
CA LEU A 63 10.04 1.93 7.36
C LEU A 63 10.67 0.88 6.45
N ILE A 64 9.86 0.19 5.64
CA ILE A 64 10.33 -0.83 4.70
C ILE A 64 11.26 -0.18 3.67
N SER A 65 10.90 0.97 3.12
CA SER A 65 11.70 1.70 2.14
C SER A 65 13.06 2.11 2.71
N THR A 66 13.12 2.68 3.91
CA THR A 66 14.39 3.05 4.53
C THR A 66 15.23 1.83 4.91
N LEU A 67 14.62 0.75 5.43
CA LEU A 67 15.35 -0.45 5.84
C LEU A 67 15.88 -1.26 4.65
N PHE A 68 15.08 -1.44 3.60
CA PHE A 68 15.45 -2.29 2.45
C PHE A 68 16.11 -1.54 1.31
N LEU A 69 15.69 -0.30 1.01
CA LEU A 69 16.26 0.49 -0.10
C LEU A 69 17.35 1.45 0.37
N GLY A 70 17.60 1.55 1.69
CA GLY A 70 18.64 2.42 2.25
C GLY A 70 18.37 3.92 2.07
N ILE A 71 17.12 4.31 1.83
CA ILE A 71 16.74 5.70 1.60
C ILE A 71 16.73 6.46 2.92
N SER A 72 17.52 7.53 3.00
CA SER A 72 17.60 8.39 4.18
C SER A 72 16.24 8.99 4.58
N PHE A 73 15.99 9.03 5.89
CA PHE A 73 14.79 9.66 6.45
C PHE A 73 14.77 11.16 6.16
N LEU A 74 13.80 11.61 5.36
CA LEU A 74 13.56 13.02 5.10
C LEU A 74 12.83 13.66 6.28
N SER A 75 13.12 14.92 6.58
CA SER A 75 12.44 15.67 7.66
C SER A 75 10.92 15.72 7.48
N PHE A 76 10.44 15.73 6.23
CA PHE A 76 9.01 15.69 5.91
C PHE A 76 8.35 14.35 6.26
N GLN A 77 9.08 13.23 6.14
CA GLN A 77 8.56 11.90 6.50
C GLN A 77 8.28 11.81 8.01
N LYS A 78 9.11 12.47 8.84
CA LYS A 78 8.89 12.54 10.29
C LYS A 78 7.56 13.23 10.63
N ILE A 79 7.26 14.33 9.95
CA ILE A 79 5.98 15.05 10.12
C ILE A 79 4.82 14.16 9.70
N GLY A 80 4.93 13.48 8.54
CA GLY A 80 3.91 12.55 8.07
C GLY A 80 3.61 11.44 9.07
N ILE A 81 4.65 10.85 9.68
CA ILE A 81 4.50 9.83 10.73
C ILE A 81 3.73 10.40 11.94
N VAL A 82 4.10 11.60 12.42
CA VAL A 82 3.38 12.25 13.55
C VAL A 82 1.91 12.47 13.23
N VAL A 83 1.59 12.92 12.01
CA VAL A 83 0.20 13.13 11.57
C VAL A 83 -0.60 11.82 11.56
N VAL A 84 -0.02 10.72 11.06
CA VAL A 84 -0.67 9.39 11.07
C VAL A 84 -0.98 8.95 12.50
N PHE A 85 -0.02 9.04 13.41
CA PHE A 85 -0.24 8.68 14.82
C PHE A 85 -1.29 9.58 15.49
N LEU A 86 -1.31 10.87 15.16
CA LEU A 86 -2.34 11.79 15.64
C LEU A 86 -3.74 11.38 15.16
N SER A 87 -3.89 10.99 13.89
CA SER A 87 -5.15 10.48 13.34
C SER A 87 -5.62 9.21 14.06
N LEU A 88 -4.71 8.27 14.33
CA LEU A 88 -5.03 7.05 15.09
C LEU A 88 -5.50 7.37 16.51
N PHE A 89 -4.82 8.30 17.18
CA PHE A 89 -5.19 8.73 18.53
C PHE A 89 -6.57 9.38 18.56
N LEU A 90 -6.86 10.29 17.62
CA LEU A 90 -8.17 10.93 17.48
C LEU A 90 -9.29 9.91 17.28
N ILE A 91 -9.10 8.97 16.35
CA ILE A 91 -10.10 7.94 16.05
C ILE A 91 -10.34 7.05 17.27
N ASN A 92 -9.28 6.57 17.92
CA ASN A 92 -9.43 5.75 19.12
C ASN A 92 -10.11 6.49 20.28
N PHE A 93 -9.80 7.77 20.46
CA PHE A 93 -10.39 8.60 21.52
C PHE A 93 -11.86 8.92 21.28
N LEU A 94 -12.26 9.21 20.03
CA LEU A 94 -13.67 9.44 19.67
C LEU A 94 -14.51 8.15 19.77
N THR A 95 -13.96 7.00 19.43
CA THR A 95 -14.67 5.70 19.53
C THR A 95 -14.87 5.25 20.99
N LYS A 96 -14.04 5.73 21.94
CA LYS A 96 -14.18 5.42 23.38
C LYS A 96 -15.39 6.08 24.06
N LYS A 97 -16.21 6.84 23.33
CA LYS A 97 -17.41 7.51 23.86
C LYS A 97 -18.67 6.72 23.49
N LYS A 98 -18.86 5.57 24.13
CA LYS A 98 -20.16 4.92 24.31
C LYS A 98 -20.22 4.21 25.65
#